data_AF-A0A1E5VFM7-F1
#
_entry.id   AF-A0A1E5VFM7-F1
#
_cell.length_a   1.000
_cell.length_b   1.000
_cell.length_c   1.000
_cell.angle_alpha   90.00
_cell.angle_beta   90.00
_cell.angle_gamma   90.00
#
_symmetry.space_group_name_H-M   'P 1'
#
loop_
_entity.id
_entity.type
_entity.pdbx_description
1 polymer ?
#
loop_
_entity_poly.entity_id
_entity_poly.type
_entity_poly.pdbx_seq_one_letter_code
_entity_poly.pdbx_strand_id
1 'polypeptide(L)'
;LPLIAQEPYLILPFSRTRKFRNLWNAFYIHGHLEDNIDTWSMDNLSPQDISNIGADCYWCLSKFLDGMQDHYTFAQPGIQRLVFRLKELVHRIDEPLSKQIEEQGLEFLQFSFRWLNCLLIREVPFHLLTRLWDTYLAEGDYLPDFLLYIAASFLLTIFYVPDVKFKPPFPPQWSDKLQKLDFQEMVMFLQRLPTRTWAHHKLEMVLSRAYMWGTMFKSSPSHLAS
;
A
#
# COMPACT_ATOMS: atom_id res chain seq x y z
N LEU A 1 25.80 -31.18 -10.38
CA LEU A 1 25.12 -31.35 -9.08
C LEU A 1 26.18 -31.38 -7.98
N PRO A 2 26.05 -30.68 -6.85
CA PRO A 2 25.13 -29.56 -6.54
C PRO A 2 25.81 -28.45 -5.70
N LEU A 3 25.54 -27.18 -6.01
CA LEU A 3 25.55 -26.10 -4.99
C LEU A 3 24.50 -25.00 -5.29
N ILE A 4 23.64 -25.21 -6.29
CA ILE A 4 22.51 -24.30 -6.63
C ILE A 4 21.16 -24.90 -6.21
N ALA A 5 21.15 -26.08 -5.58
CA ALA A 5 19.92 -26.77 -5.20
C ALA A 5 19.76 -26.83 -3.69
N GLN A 6 19.65 -25.69 -3.00
CA GLN A 6 19.15 -25.64 -1.62
C GLN A 6 18.85 -24.21 -1.12
N GLU A 7 17.99 -23.47 -1.82
CA GLU A 7 17.16 -22.46 -1.14
C GLU A 7 15.69 -22.62 -1.58
N PRO A 8 14.94 -23.54 -0.96
CA PRO A 8 13.51 -23.33 -0.83
C PRO A 8 13.30 -22.21 0.20
N TYR A 9 12.28 -21.38 0.03
CA TYR A 9 11.82 -20.36 1.02
C TYR A 9 12.36 -18.93 0.93
N LEU A 10 12.48 -18.38 -0.29
CA LEU A 10 12.19 -16.96 -0.53
C LEU A 10 11.07 -16.85 -1.57
N ILE A 11 9.95 -17.56 -1.33
CA ILE A 11 8.69 -17.23 -1.98
C ILE A 11 8.22 -15.93 -1.32
N LEU A 12 8.74 -14.79 -1.78
CA LEU A 12 8.12 -13.50 -1.51
C LEU A 12 6.63 -13.64 -1.88
N PRO A 13 5.69 -13.27 -0.99
CA PRO A 13 4.24 -13.39 -1.23
C PRO A 13 3.78 -12.71 -2.55
N PHE A 14 4.61 -11.83 -3.09
CA PHE A 14 4.42 -11.11 -4.35
C PHE A 14 4.41 -11.99 -5.61
N SER A 15 5.15 -13.09 -5.63
CA SER A 15 5.31 -13.95 -6.82
C SER A 15 4.03 -14.65 -7.29
N ARG A 16 2.99 -14.75 -6.44
CA ARG A 16 1.75 -15.48 -6.74
C ARG A 16 0.59 -14.61 -7.25
N THR A 17 0.71 -13.29 -7.32
CA THR A 17 -0.37 -12.46 -7.85
C THR A 17 -0.12 -12.09 -9.31
N ARG A 18 -1.02 -12.51 -10.21
CA ARG A 18 -1.02 -12.15 -11.65
C ARG A 18 -0.89 -10.63 -11.85
N LYS A 19 -1.46 -9.85 -10.93
CA LYS A 19 -1.36 -8.37 -10.91
C LYS A 19 0.07 -7.85 -10.74
N PHE A 20 0.90 -8.43 -9.86
CA PHE A 20 2.26 -7.93 -9.60
C PHE A 20 3.19 -8.18 -10.79
N ARG A 21 3.10 -9.38 -11.38
CA ARG A 21 3.81 -9.73 -12.61
C ARG A 21 3.38 -8.86 -13.78
N ASN A 22 2.08 -8.62 -13.96
CA ASN A 22 1.58 -7.76 -15.02
C ASN A 22 1.94 -6.29 -14.80
N LEU A 23 2.00 -5.83 -13.55
CA LEU A 23 2.42 -4.47 -13.19
C LEU A 23 3.88 -4.22 -13.54
N TRP A 24 4.75 -5.16 -13.17
CA TRP A 24 6.18 -4.99 -13.37
C TRP A 24 6.59 -5.15 -14.83
N ASN A 25 5.93 -6.07 -15.53
CA ASN A 25 5.98 -6.14 -16.99
C ASN A 25 5.42 -4.84 -17.62
N ALA A 26 4.30 -4.29 -17.15
CA ALA A 26 3.77 -3.04 -17.68
C ALA A 26 4.68 -1.82 -17.41
N PHE A 27 5.33 -1.75 -16.25
CA PHE A 27 6.19 -0.62 -15.86
C PHE A 27 7.49 -0.56 -16.69
N TYR A 28 8.08 -1.72 -17.01
CA TYR A 28 9.33 -1.78 -17.78
C TYR A 28 9.12 -1.87 -19.30
N ILE A 29 8.06 -2.53 -19.75
CA ILE A 29 7.79 -2.72 -21.17
C ILE A 29 7.15 -1.45 -21.79
N HIS A 30 6.80 -0.42 -21.00
CA HIS A 30 6.33 0.86 -21.55
C HIS A 30 7.37 1.58 -22.44
N GLY A 31 8.67 1.28 -22.28
CA GLY A 31 9.72 1.76 -23.19
C GLY A 31 9.87 0.96 -24.49
N HIS A 32 9.19 -0.19 -24.60
CA HIS A 32 9.26 -1.12 -25.74
C HIS A 32 7.88 -1.36 -26.39
N LEU A 33 6.82 -0.65 -25.97
CA LEU A 33 5.46 -0.85 -26.46
C LEU A 33 4.82 0.45 -26.93
N GLU A 34 4.48 0.49 -28.23
CA GLU A 34 3.53 1.44 -28.80
C GLU A 34 2.05 1.02 -28.54
N ASP A 35 1.81 -0.20 -28.04
CA ASP A 35 0.48 -0.82 -27.92
C ASP A 35 -0.10 -0.88 -26.49
N ASN A 36 -1.44 -1.02 -26.42
CA ASN A 36 -2.22 -1.11 -25.19
C ASN A 36 -1.82 -2.32 -24.30
N ILE A 37 -1.58 -2.08 -23.01
CA ILE A 37 -1.22 -3.08 -21.98
C ILE A 37 -2.20 -4.26 -21.91
N ASP A 38 -3.48 -4.03 -22.19
CA ASP A 38 -4.52 -5.07 -22.10
C ASP A 38 -4.49 -6.06 -23.28
N THR A 39 -3.84 -5.70 -24.39
CA THR A 39 -3.75 -6.52 -25.61
C THR A 39 -2.40 -7.21 -25.80
N TRP A 40 -1.48 -7.02 -24.85
CA TRP A 40 -0.11 -7.48 -24.99
C TRP A 40 0.07 -8.99 -24.73
N SER A 41 0.85 -9.67 -25.58
CA SER A 41 1.25 -11.06 -25.38
C SER A 41 2.77 -11.22 -25.30
N MET A 42 3.21 -12.06 -24.36
CA MET A 42 4.61 -12.48 -24.23
C MET A 42 5.09 -13.28 -25.45
N ASP A 43 4.17 -13.84 -26.24
CA ASP A 43 4.49 -14.68 -27.40
C ASP A 43 5.16 -13.88 -28.53
N ASN A 44 5.08 -12.54 -28.49
CA ASN A 44 5.66 -11.64 -29.48
C ASN A 44 7.11 -11.25 -29.16
N LEU A 45 7.67 -11.66 -28.01
CA LEU A 45 9.03 -11.31 -27.60
C LEU A 45 10.04 -12.39 -27.94
N SER A 46 11.28 -11.99 -28.25
CA SER A 46 12.37 -12.95 -28.37
C SER A 46 12.75 -13.53 -27.00
N PRO A 47 13.34 -14.73 -26.94
CA PRO A 47 13.85 -15.29 -25.68
C PRO A 47 14.88 -14.38 -25.00
N GLN A 48 15.66 -13.61 -25.78
CA GLN A 48 16.63 -12.68 -25.25
C GLN A 48 15.95 -11.48 -24.57
N ASP A 49 14.89 -10.95 -25.16
CA ASP A 49 14.12 -9.83 -24.57
C ASP A 49 13.45 -10.27 -23.27
N ILE A 50 12.88 -11.48 -23.24
CA ILE A 50 12.31 -12.06 -22.01
C ILE A 50 13.37 -12.18 -20.92
N SER A 51 14.59 -12.63 -21.27
CA SER A 51 15.70 -12.72 -20.32
C SER A 51 16.13 -11.35 -19.81
N ASN A 52 16.23 -10.35 -20.69
CA ASN A 52 16.62 -8.98 -20.34
C ASN A 52 15.58 -8.35 -19.40
N ILE A 53 14.29 -8.41 -19.76
CA ILE A 53 13.18 -7.93 -18.93
C ILE A 53 13.19 -8.64 -17.57
N GLY A 54 13.41 -9.96 -17.55
CA GLY A 54 13.50 -10.73 -16.32
C GLY A 54 14.64 -10.27 -15.41
N ALA A 55 15.81 -9.96 -15.98
CA ALA A 55 16.97 -9.43 -15.24
C ALA A 55 16.70 -8.02 -14.70
N ASP A 56 16.12 -7.13 -15.51
CA ASP A 56 15.75 -5.78 -15.09
C ASP A 56 14.72 -5.81 -13.96
N CYS A 57 13.67 -6.65 -14.12
CA CYS A 57 12.67 -6.86 -13.11
C CYS A 57 13.27 -7.35 -11.78
N TYR A 58 14.23 -8.27 -11.83
CA TYR A 58 14.94 -8.77 -10.66
C TYR A 58 15.74 -7.66 -9.99
N TRP A 59 16.60 -6.96 -10.72
CA TRP A 59 17.47 -5.94 -10.15
C TRP A 59 16.70 -4.75 -9.59
N CYS A 60 15.68 -4.28 -10.29
CA CYS A 60 14.85 -3.18 -9.81
C CYS A 60 14.08 -3.60 -8.54
N LEU A 61 13.55 -4.83 -8.47
CA LEU A 61 12.89 -5.32 -7.27
C LEU A 61 13.87 -5.48 -6.10
N SER A 62 15.06 -6.07 -6.35
CA SER A 62 16.10 -6.21 -5.33
C SER A 62 16.50 -4.85 -4.76
N LYS A 63 16.75 -3.87 -5.62
CA LYS A 63 17.09 -2.50 -5.21
C LYS A 63 15.97 -1.83 -4.44
N PHE A 64 14.74 -2.00 -4.88
CA PHE A 64 13.57 -1.47 -4.18
C PHE A 64 13.41 -2.07 -2.77
N LEU A 65 13.70 -3.35 -2.60
CA LEU A 65 13.57 -4.05 -1.32
C LEU A 65 14.73 -3.77 -0.35
N ASP A 66 15.86 -3.21 -0.80
CA ASP A 66 17.02 -2.88 0.05
C ASP A 66 16.62 -2.00 1.25
N GLY A 67 15.67 -1.07 1.06
CA GLY A 67 15.16 -0.18 2.12
C GLY A 67 14.11 -0.80 3.06
N MET A 68 13.67 -2.03 2.83
CA MET A 68 12.57 -2.66 3.59
C MET A 68 12.77 -4.16 3.83
N GLN A 69 14.03 -4.59 3.99
CA GLN A 69 14.37 -6.01 4.16
C GLN A 69 13.70 -6.63 5.40
N ASP A 70 13.60 -5.88 6.49
CA ASP A 70 12.99 -6.27 7.77
C ASP A 70 11.48 -6.52 7.69
N HIS A 71 10.83 -6.15 6.58
CA HIS A 71 9.45 -6.52 6.29
C HIS A 71 9.31 -8.00 5.92
N TYR A 72 10.38 -8.62 5.41
CA TYR A 72 10.34 -9.95 4.81
C TYR A 72 11.28 -10.97 5.48
N THR A 73 11.99 -10.58 6.54
CA THR A 73 12.74 -11.49 7.41
C THR A 73 11.81 -12.32 8.29
N PHE A 74 12.38 -13.33 8.97
CA PHE A 74 11.62 -14.19 9.89
C PHE A 74 10.83 -13.37 10.92
N ALA A 75 9.57 -13.74 11.12
CA ALA A 75 8.58 -13.03 11.94
C ALA A 75 8.19 -11.60 11.49
N GLN A 76 8.79 -11.08 10.41
CA GLN A 76 8.45 -9.79 9.79
C GLN A 76 8.36 -8.61 10.78
N PRO A 77 9.42 -8.36 11.57
CA PRO A 77 9.39 -7.35 12.63
C PRO A 77 9.15 -5.92 12.11
N GLY A 78 9.56 -5.61 10.87
CA GLY A 78 9.30 -4.32 10.25
C GLY A 78 7.81 -4.06 10.01
N ILE A 79 7.08 -5.06 9.51
CA ILE A 79 5.62 -4.96 9.34
C ILE A 79 4.91 -4.79 10.68
N GLN A 80 5.30 -5.55 11.71
CA GLN A 80 4.71 -5.43 13.04
C GLN A 80 4.90 -4.01 13.62
N ARG A 81 6.09 -3.42 13.48
CA ARG A 81 6.34 -2.03 13.87
C ARG A 81 5.47 -1.04 13.09
N LEU A 82 5.33 -1.22 11.77
CA LEU A 82 4.48 -0.34 10.96
C LEU A 82 3.00 -0.45 11.33
N VAL A 83 2.49 -1.65 11.61
CA VAL A 83 1.11 -1.85 12.08
C VAL A 83 0.88 -1.13 13.41
N PHE A 84 1.82 -1.27 14.36
CA PHE A 84 1.74 -0.58 15.65
C PHE A 84 1.75 0.95 15.47
N ARG A 85 2.70 1.48 14.69
CA ARG A 85 2.77 2.91 14.39
C ARG A 85 1.53 3.42 13.65
N LEU A 86 0.92 2.59 12.81
CA LEU A 86 -0.31 2.93 12.09
C LEU A 86 -1.46 3.12 13.07
N LYS A 87 -1.61 2.21 14.03
CA LYS A 87 -2.59 2.33 15.11
C LYS A 87 -2.41 3.63 15.89
N GLU A 88 -1.19 3.93 16.33
CA GLU A 88 -0.89 5.17 17.06
C GLU A 88 -1.16 6.44 16.22
N LEU A 89 -0.74 6.43 14.95
CA LEU A 89 -0.94 7.55 14.04
C LEU A 89 -2.43 7.81 13.79
N VAL A 90 -3.21 6.76 13.53
CA VAL A 90 -4.66 6.90 13.34
C VAL A 90 -5.33 7.38 14.61
N HIS A 91 -4.94 6.88 15.78
CA HIS A 91 -5.45 7.38 17.06
C HIS A 91 -5.15 8.87 17.28
N ARG A 92 -3.96 9.34 16.91
CA ARG A 92 -3.59 10.77 17.04
C ARG A 92 -4.32 11.68 16.05
N ILE A 93 -4.56 11.20 14.83
CA ILE A 93 -5.29 11.97 13.80
C ILE A 93 -6.79 11.95 14.08
N ASP A 94 -7.29 10.81 14.56
CA ASP A 94 -8.70 10.48 14.62
C ASP A 94 -8.98 9.46 15.73
N GLU A 95 -8.92 9.95 16.97
CA GLU A 95 -9.18 9.15 18.17
C GLU A 95 -10.53 8.42 18.12
N PRO A 96 -11.65 9.06 17.69
CA PRO A 96 -12.91 8.34 17.54
C PRO A 96 -12.76 7.11 16.65
N LEU A 97 -12.09 7.23 15.48
CA LEU A 97 -11.95 6.15 14.52
C LEU A 97 -11.21 4.96 15.11
N SER A 98 -10.11 5.27 15.76
CA SER A 98 -9.32 4.26 16.44
C SER A 98 -10.12 3.54 17.54
N LYS A 99 -10.82 4.30 18.40
CA LYS A 99 -11.60 3.72 19.49
C LYS A 99 -12.71 2.80 19.01
N GLN A 100 -13.46 3.18 17.99
CA GLN A 100 -14.55 2.31 17.54
C GLN A 100 -14.03 1.01 16.91
N ILE A 101 -12.90 1.06 16.18
CA ILE A 101 -12.24 -0.15 15.67
C ILE A 101 -11.89 -1.08 16.84
N GLU A 102 -11.35 -0.53 17.93
CA GLU A 102 -11.02 -1.29 19.14
C GLU A 102 -12.25 -1.79 19.90
N GLU A 103 -13.30 -0.99 20.04
CA GLU A 103 -14.55 -1.34 20.73
C GLU A 103 -15.30 -2.47 20.01
N GLN A 104 -15.19 -2.54 18.68
CA GLN A 104 -15.69 -3.66 17.89
C GLN A 104 -14.80 -4.92 18.00
N GLY A 105 -13.68 -4.86 18.75
CA GLY A 105 -12.75 -5.97 18.94
C GLY A 105 -11.84 -6.24 17.74
N LEU A 106 -11.73 -5.28 16.80
CA LEU A 106 -10.89 -5.43 15.62
C LEU A 106 -9.48 -4.90 15.89
N GLU A 107 -8.48 -5.76 15.74
CA GLU A 107 -7.09 -5.36 15.84
C GLU A 107 -6.58 -4.83 14.49
N PHE A 108 -5.78 -3.77 14.53
CA PHE A 108 -5.15 -3.20 13.33
C PHE A 108 -4.37 -4.24 12.52
N LEU A 109 -3.74 -5.20 13.20
CA LEU A 109 -2.99 -6.28 12.57
C LEU A 109 -3.85 -7.10 11.59
N GLN A 110 -5.13 -7.34 11.91
CA GLN A 110 -6.01 -8.22 11.15
C GLN A 110 -6.32 -7.72 9.73
N PHE A 111 -6.29 -6.39 9.51
CA PHE A 111 -6.51 -5.82 8.17
C PHE A 111 -5.25 -5.18 7.57
N SER A 112 -4.47 -4.45 8.38
CA SER A 112 -3.37 -3.62 7.86
C SER A 112 -2.10 -4.41 7.56
N PHE A 113 -1.94 -5.61 8.11
CA PHE A 113 -0.80 -6.48 7.79
C PHE A 113 -0.68 -6.71 6.27
N ARG A 114 -1.80 -7.06 5.61
CA ARG A 114 -1.84 -7.27 4.15
C ARG A 114 -1.54 -5.98 3.39
N TRP A 115 -2.03 -4.85 3.90
CA TRP A 115 -1.83 -3.55 3.28
C TRP A 115 -0.36 -3.18 3.27
N LEU A 116 0.32 -3.31 4.40
CA LEU A 116 1.74 -2.95 4.53
C LEU A 116 2.65 -3.98 3.84
N ASN A 117 2.39 -5.28 4.05
CA ASN A 117 3.18 -6.35 3.43
C ASN A 117 3.04 -6.41 1.90
N CYS A 118 1.94 -5.89 1.33
CA CYS A 118 1.75 -5.82 -0.12
C CYS A 118 1.77 -4.38 -0.65
N LEU A 119 2.23 -3.41 0.14
CA LEU A 119 2.37 -2.00 -0.26
C LEU A 119 1.09 -1.44 -0.90
N LEU A 120 -0.09 -1.79 -0.36
CA LEU A 120 -1.42 -1.40 -0.83
C LEU A 120 -1.78 -1.80 -2.28
N ILE A 121 -0.88 -2.46 -3.03
CA ILE A 121 -1.07 -2.87 -4.43
C ILE A 121 -2.30 -3.77 -4.59
N ARG A 122 -2.66 -4.52 -3.54
CA ARG A 122 -3.84 -5.39 -3.53
C ARG A 122 -5.16 -4.64 -3.33
N GLU A 123 -5.12 -3.47 -2.72
CA GLU A 123 -6.28 -2.67 -2.39
C GLU A 123 -6.57 -1.58 -3.43
N VAL A 124 -5.58 -1.19 -4.22
CA VAL A 124 -5.71 -0.16 -5.26
C VAL A 124 -5.99 -0.79 -6.64
N PRO A 125 -6.90 -0.20 -7.47
CA PRO A 125 -7.16 -0.67 -8.83
C PRO A 125 -5.93 -0.62 -9.73
N PHE A 126 -5.84 -1.57 -10.68
CA PHE A 126 -4.65 -1.76 -11.51
C PHE A 126 -4.23 -0.51 -12.30
N HIS A 127 -5.20 0.22 -12.87
CA HIS A 127 -4.94 1.43 -13.65
C HIS A 127 -4.34 2.59 -12.84
N LEU A 128 -4.37 2.51 -11.50
CA LEU A 128 -3.79 3.52 -10.61
C LEU A 128 -2.45 3.07 -10.02
N LEU A 129 -2.04 1.82 -10.24
CA LEU A 129 -0.86 1.26 -9.60
C LEU A 129 0.42 1.90 -10.14
N THR A 130 0.49 2.24 -11.42
CA THR A 130 1.64 2.98 -11.99
C THR A 130 1.89 4.28 -11.21
N ARG A 131 0.83 5.07 -11.01
CA ARG A 131 0.91 6.32 -10.27
C ARG A 131 1.32 6.13 -8.80
N LEU A 132 0.86 5.05 -8.17
CA LEU A 132 1.26 4.70 -6.81
C LEU A 132 2.76 4.33 -6.74
N TRP A 133 3.23 3.54 -7.72
CA TRP A 133 4.62 3.15 -7.84
C TRP A 133 5.54 4.33 -8.16
N ASP A 134 5.10 5.31 -8.94
CA ASP A 134 5.86 6.56 -9.17
C ASP A 134 6.20 7.24 -7.85
N THR A 135 5.23 7.30 -6.93
CA THR A 135 5.47 7.84 -5.58
C THR A 135 6.39 6.95 -4.77
N TYR A 136 6.25 5.63 -4.86
CA TYR A 136 7.13 4.71 -4.13
C TYR A 136 8.60 4.84 -4.56
N LEU A 137 8.84 4.96 -5.85
CA LEU A 137 10.18 5.15 -6.40
C LEU A 137 10.74 6.55 -6.09
N ALA A 138 9.88 7.59 -6.09
CA ALA A 138 10.29 8.94 -5.75
C ALA A 138 10.72 9.11 -4.28
N GLU A 139 10.12 8.36 -3.36
CA GLU A 139 10.46 8.42 -1.93
C GLU A 139 11.73 7.63 -1.57
N GLY A 140 12.06 6.58 -2.34
CA GLY A 140 13.28 5.78 -2.15
C GLY A 140 13.37 5.15 -0.76
N ASP A 141 14.50 5.34 -0.07
CA ASP A 141 14.76 4.76 1.26
C ASP A 141 13.79 5.26 2.35
N TYR A 142 13.10 6.39 2.12
CA TYR A 142 12.10 6.91 3.05
C TYR A 142 10.74 6.19 2.93
N LEU A 143 10.57 5.32 1.94
CA LEU A 143 9.30 4.67 1.64
C LEU A 143 8.66 3.92 2.81
N PRO A 144 9.35 3.13 3.66
CA PRO A 144 8.69 2.42 4.76
C PRO A 144 7.96 3.36 5.71
N ASP A 145 8.59 4.50 6.03
CA ASP A 145 7.96 5.55 6.83
C ASP A 145 6.87 6.29 6.07
N PHE A 146 7.05 6.53 4.76
CA PHE A 146 6.01 7.18 3.98
C PHE A 146 4.77 6.30 3.79
N LEU A 147 4.97 4.99 3.61
CA LEU A 147 3.93 3.98 3.47
C LEU A 147 2.96 3.99 4.67
N LEU A 148 3.48 4.26 5.87
CA LEU A 148 2.67 4.46 7.08
C LEU A 148 1.64 5.58 6.88
N TYR A 149 2.07 6.75 6.39
CA TYR A 149 1.19 7.90 6.14
C TYR A 149 0.22 7.63 4.99
N ILE A 150 0.66 6.91 3.94
CA ILE A 150 -0.23 6.47 2.86
C ILE A 150 -1.31 5.53 3.42
N ALA A 151 -0.95 4.55 4.24
CA ALA A 151 -1.90 3.61 4.83
C ALA A 151 -2.91 4.30 5.76
N ALA A 152 -2.46 5.26 6.57
CA ALA A 152 -3.35 6.07 7.42
C ALA A 152 -4.29 6.93 6.57
N SER A 153 -3.76 7.64 5.58
CA SER A 153 -4.54 8.47 4.65
C SER A 153 -5.55 7.64 3.85
N PHE A 154 -5.16 6.45 3.43
CA PHE A 154 -6.00 5.49 2.71
C PHE A 154 -7.15 5.00 3.60
N LEU A 155 -6.86 4.61 4.85
CA LEU A 155 -7.89 4.24 5.82
C LEU A 155 -8.90 5.38 6.02
N LEU A 156 -8.42 6.58 6.32
CA LEU A 156 -9.29 7.74 6.52
C LEU A 156 -10.13 8.03 5.26
N THR A 157 -9.54 7.94 4.06
CA THR A 157 -10.27 8.18 2.80
C THR A 157 -11.36 7.14 2.52
N ILE A 158 -11.20 5.92 3.02
CA ILE A 158 -12.22 4.86 2.92
C ILE A 158 -13.36 5.12 3.91
N PHE A 159 -13.03 5.53 5.13
CA PHE A 159 -14.01 5.72 6.20
C PHE A 159 -14.78 7.05 6.10
N TYR A 160 -14.17 8.04 5.45
CA TYR A 160 -14.78 9.34 5.21
C TYR A 160 -15.37 9.46 3.81
N VAL A 161 -16.70 9.50 3.74
CA VAL A 161 -17.44 9.76 2.50
C VAL A 161 -17.23 11.23 2.11
N PRO A 162 -16.92 11.53 0.84
CA PRO A 162 -16.92 12.91 0.36
C PRO A 162 -18.38 13.32 0.18
N ASP A 163 -19.03 13.79 1.23
CA ASP A 163 -20.20 14.64 1.02
C ASP A 163 -19.77 16.10 0.87
N VAL A 164 -20.45 16.72 -0.08
CA VAL A 164 -20.09 17.90 -0.83
C VAL A 164 -20.24 19.15 0.05
N LYS A 165 -19.41 20.17 -0.26
CA LYS A 165 -19.48 21.57 0.17
C LYS A 165 -18.64 21.93 1.40
N PHE A 166 -17.42 22.36 1.10
CA PHE A 166 -16.87 23.62 1.59
C PHE A 166 -17.06 23.88 3.10
N LYS A 167 -16.64 22.90 3.92
CA LYS A 167 -16.34 23.10 5.33
C LYS A 167 -15.46 21.94 5.79
N PRO A 168 -14.22 22.15 6.26
CA PRO A 168 -13.58 21.18 7.12
C PRO A 168 -14.04 21.46 8.55
N PRO A 169 -15.03 20.76 9.13
CA PRO A 169 -14.92 20.49 10.55
C PRO A 169 -13.88 19.38 10.66
N PHE A 170 -12.72 19.71 11.18
CA PHE A 170 -11.94 18.70 11.86
C PHE A 170 -12.73 18.36 13.14
N PRO A 171 -13.06 17.08 13.44
CA PRO A 171 -12.84 15.89 12.63
C PRO A 171 -13.97 15.63 11.61
N PRO A 172 -13.66 15.01 10.46
CA PRO A 172 -14.65 14.66 9.45
C PRO A 172 -15.74 13.74 10.03
N GLN A 173 -16.99 13.91 9.59
CA GLN A 173 -18.10 13.05 10.03
C GLN A 173 -18.00 11.71 9.31
N TRP A 174 -18.07 10.64 10.09
CA TRP A 174 -17.96 9.29 9.58
C TRP A 174 -19.14 8.97 8.69
N SER A 175 -18.99 7.96 7.83
CA SER A 175 -20.19 7.34 7.26
C SER A 175 -21.02 6.73 8.40
N ASP A 176 -22.27 7.19 8.58
CA ASP A 176 -23.25 6.59 9.50
C ASP A 176 -23.41 5.07 9.31
N LYS A 177 -23.09 4.59 8.10
CA LYS A 177 -23.07 3.18 7.75
C LYS A 177 -21.90 2.42 8.39
N LEU A 178 -20.72 3.04 8.49
CA LEU A 178 -19.52 2.42 9.04
C LEU A 178 -19.51 2.42 10.58
N GLN A 179 -20.26 3.33 11.20
CA GLN A 179 -20.46 3.35 12.65
C GLN A 179 -21.30 2.17 13.17
N LYS A 180 -22.15 1.62 12.31
CA LYS A 180 -23.11 0.57 12.67
C LYS A 180 -22.65 -0.84 12.31
N LEU A 181 -21.45 -0.98 11.74
CA LEU A 181 -20.92 -2.28 11.37
C LEU A 181 -20.54 -3.07 12.62
N ASP A 182 -20.98 -4.32 12.69
CA ASP A 182 -20.46 -5.26 13.67
C ASP A 182 -19.04 -5.73 13.30
N PHE A 183 -18.41 -6.51 14.17
CA PHE A 183 -17.07 -7.05 13.95
C PHE A 183 -16.94 -7.80 12.61
N GLN A 184 -17.90 -8.66 12.25
CA GLN A 184 -17.82 -9.46 11.03
C GLN A 184 -17.96 -8.58 9.79
N GLU A 185 -18.88 -7.64 9.81
CA GLU A 185 -19.10 -6.69 8.73
C GLU A 185 -17.89 -5.76 8.54
N MET A 186 -17.26 -5.31 9.63
CA MET A 186 -16.07 -4.48 9.58
C MET A 186 -14.86 -5.23 8.99
N VAL A 187 -14.65 -6.49 9.41
CA VAL A 187 -13.62 -7.37 8.81
C VAL A 187 -13.89 -7.55 7.32
N MET A 188 -15.12 -7.88 6.94
CA MET A 188 -15.50 -8.09 5.54
C MET A 188 -15.31 -6.83 4.69
N PHE A 189 -15.66 -5.67 5.23
CA PHE A 189 -15.47 -4.38 4.59
C PHE A 189 -13.98 -4.07 4.36
N LEU A 190 -13.16 -4.17 5.40
CA LEU A 190 -11.72 -3.89 5.32
C LEU A 190 -10.94 -4.88 4.44
N GLN A 191 -11.45 -6.11 4.30
CA GLN A 191 -10.89 -7.09 3.36
C GLN A 191 -11.33 -6.86 1.91
N ARG A 192 -12.44 -6.15 1.68
CA ARG A 192 -13.06 -5.89 0.37
C ARG A 192 -13.44 -4.42 0.18
N LEU A 193 -12.42 -3.58 0.20
CA LEU A 193 -12.58 -2.14 0.10
C LEU A 193 -13.24 -1.72 -1.24
N PRO A 194 -14.12 -0.71 -1.23
CA PRO A 194 -14.81 -0.23 -2.42
C PRO A 194 -13.92 0.69 -3.27
N THR A 195 -12.74 0.21 -3.65
CA THR A 195 -11.76 0.99 -4.42
C THR A 195 -11.90 0.85 -5.92
N ARG A 196 -12.70 -0.11 -6.41
CA ARG A 196 -12.81 -0.45 -7.84
C ARG A 196 -13.14 0.74 -8.75
N THR A 197 -13.90 1.70 -8.25
CA THR A 197 -14.33 2.90 -8.99
C THR A 197 -13.40 4.10 -8.80
N TRP A 198 -12.28 3.94 -8.10
CA TRP A 198 -11.34 5.04 -7.90
C TRP A 198 -10.73 5.48 -9.22
N ALA A 199 -10.64 6.79 -9.40
CA ALA A 199 -9.89 7.43 -10.47
C ALA A 199 -8.66 8.13 -9.89
N HIS A 200 -7.78 8.64 -10.77
CA HIS A 200 -6.51 9.26 -10.39
C HIS A 200 -6.67 10.32 -9.28
N HIS A 201 -7.66 11.21 -9.40
CA HIS A 201 -7.90 12.26 -8.40
C HIS A 201 -8.05 11.71 -6.97
N LYS A 202 -8.64 10.52 -6.81
CA LYS A 202 -8.86 9.93 -5.48
C LYS A 202 -7.58 9.38 -4.88
N LEU A 203 -6.73 8.77 -5.71
CA LEU A 203 -5.40 8.38 -5.28
C LEU A 203 -4.53 9.62 -4.98
N GLU A 204 -4.57 10.65 -5.82
CA GLU A 204 -3.84 11.90 -5.56
C GLU A 204 -4.21 12.54 -4.22
N MET A 205 -5.50 12.54 -3.86
CA MET A 205 -5.92 13.03 -2.54
C MET A 205 -5.32 12.22 -1.40
N VAL A 206 -5.27 10.88 -1.53
CA VAL A 206 -4.64 10.01 -0.53
C VAL A 206 -3.16 10.34 -0.38
N LEU A 207 -2.44 10.41 -1.50
CA LEU A 207 -1.00 10.70 -1.51
C LEU A 207 -0.69 12.12 -0.99
N SER A 208 -1.49 13.11 -1.37
CA SER A 208 -1.34 14.50 -0.91
C SER A 208 -1.55 14.62 0.60
N ARG A 209 -2.59 13.97 1.13
CA ARG A 209 -2.83 13.91 2.59
C ARG A 209 -1.71 13.18 3.32
N ALA A 210 -1.20 12.09 2.74
CA ALA A 210 -0.06 11.36 3.29
C ALA A 210 1.19 12.25 3.37
N TYR A 211 1.47 13.03 2.33
CA TYR A 211 2.55 14.01 2.32
C TYR A 211 2.38 15.08 3.39
N MET A 212 1.17 15.64 3.55
CA MET A 212 0.86 16.59 4.62
C MET A 212 1.09 16.01 6.01
N TRP A 213 0.65 14.78 6.28
CA TRP A 213 0.92 14.12 7.56
C TRP A 213 2.40 13.83 7.76
N GLY A 214 3.08 13.37 6.72
CA GLY A 214 4.53 13.17 6.74
C GLY A 214 5.29 14.44 7.13
N THR A 215 4.92 15.60 6.58
CA THR A 215 5.57 16.88 6.93
C THR A 215 5.21 17.35 8.33
N MET A 216 3.94 17.32 8.71
CA MET A 216 3.49 17.76 10.05
C MET A 216 4.14 16.95 11.16
N PHE A 217 4.05 15.62 11.10
CA PHE A 217 4.58 14.74 12.16
C PHE A 217 6.11 14.66 12.18
N LYS A 218 6.82 14.89 11.05
CA LYS A 218 8.28 15.07 11.05
C LYS A 218 8.71 16.41 11.66
N SER A 219 7.96 17.48 11.41
CA SER A 219 8.28 18.83 11.88
C SER A 219 7.96 19.09 13.36
N SER A 220 7.34 18.13 14.04
CA SER A 220 6.97 18.21 15.46
C SER A 220 7.76 17.23 16.35
N PRO A 221 9.09 17.40 16.53
CA PRO A 221 9.87 16.58 17.46
C PRO A 221 9.55 16.84 18.95
N SER A 222 8.78 17.88 19.27
CA SER A 222 8.53 18.35 20.66
C SER A 222 7.27 17.79 21.34
N HIS A 223 6.50 16.89 20.73
CA HIS A 223 5.32 16.26 21.36
C HIS A 223 5.51 14.77 21.73
N LEU A 224 6.72 14.22 21.58
CA LEU A 224 7.06 12.84 21.98
C LEU A 224 7.46 12.70 23.45
N ALA A 225 7.33 13.77 24.25
CA ALA A 225 7.48 13.74 25.70
C ALA A 225 6.23 14.33 26.35
N SER A 226 5.25 13.48 26.65
CA SER A 226 4.26 13.65 27.72
C SER A 226 3.68 12.28 28.05
#